data_AF-A0A286T352-F1
#
_entry.id   AF-A0A286T352-F1
#
_cell.length_a   1.000
_cell.length_b   1.000
_cell.length_c   1.000
_cell.angle_alpha   90.00
_cell.angle_beta   90.00
_cell.angle_gamma   90.00
#
_symmetry.space_group_name_H-M   'P 1'
#
loop_
_entity.id
_entity.type
_entity.pdbx_description
1 polymer ?
#
loop_
_entity_poly.entity_id
_entity_poly.type
_entity_poly.pdbx_seq_one_letter_code
_entity_poly.pdbx_strand_id
1 'polypeptide(L)'
;SDDYSSPKDNFTIASTDNAEAYGAVGGHMSATLSVDWVSTSGDYKKNGGFATVIGQIHGSKNEPLKIMYRKLPEHEYGSVYWNYETNALGDDYSKRRDIRHEVFGQSGLRQGSEDPVTGIKLGEIFSYDVNVDGDIMHLTFTKNPGKPNQEVKTFDIDLVKGEYQGDKYDQGYANDWM
;
A
#
# COMPACT_ATOMS: atom_id res chain seq x y z
N SER A 1 7.04 -22.68 -20.75
CA SER A 1 7.82 -21.91 -19.76
C SER A 1 6.82 -21.14 -18.94
N ASP A 2 6.93 -21.24 -17.62
CA ASP A 2 6.07 -20.51 -16.68
C ASP A 2 6.66 -19.09 -16.54
N ASP A 3 6.44 -18.28 -17.57
CA ASP A 3 6.84 -16.88 -17.55
C ASP A 3 5.86 -16.11 -16.68
N TYR A 4 6.30 -15.71 -15.49
CA TYR A 4 5.46 -14.97 -14.53
C TYR A 4 4.92 -13.65 -15.09
N SER A 5 5.51 -13.12 -16.17
CA SER A 5 5.02 -11.91 -16.85
C SER A 5 3.93 -12.20 -17.90
N SER A 6 3.53 -13.47 -18.06
CA SER A 6 2.42 -13.87 -18.92
C SER A 6 1.13 -13.16 -18.49
N PRO A 7 0.39 -12.51 -19.41
CA PRO A 7 -0.86 -11.84 -19.07
C PRO A 7 -1.85 -12.73 -18.32
N LYS A 8 -1.92 -14.02 -18.67
CA LYS A 8 -2.87 -14.98 -18.06
C LYS A 8 -2.58 -15.29 -16.59
N ASP A 9 -1.37 -15.02 -16.12
CA ASP A 9 -0.94 -15.26 -14.73
C ASP A 9 -1.05 -13.98 -13.86
N ASN A 10 -1.46 -12.86 -14.48
CA ASN A 10 -1.55 -11.54 -13.87
C ASN A 10 -2.97 -10.97 -14.04
N PHE A 11 -3.27 -9.88 -13.34
CA PHE A 11 -4.46 -9.08 -13.56
C PHE A 11 -4.11 -7.70 -14.11
N THR A 12 -5.13 -6.95 -14.52
CA THR A 12 -4.97 -5.57 -14.94
C THR A 12 -6.19 -4.73 -14.58
N ILE A 13 -6.16 -3.42 -14.84
CA ILE A 13 -7.32 -2.54 -14.68
C ILE A 13 -8.17 -2.47 -15.96
N ALA A 14 -9.41 -2.01 -15.84
CA ALA A 14 -10.37 -2.04 -16.95
C ALA A 14 -9.95 -1.20 -18.16
N SER A 15 -9.25 -0.09 -17.94
CA SER A 15 -8.76 0.79 -19.01
C SER A 15 -7.45 0.32 -19.66
N THR A 16 -6.91 -0.83 -19.28
CA THR A 16 -5.72 -1.36 -19.93
C THR A 16 -6.01 -1.86 -21.34
N ASP A 17 -5.14 -1.51 -22.28
CA ASP A 17 -5.23 -2.00 -23.66
C ASP A 17 -5.19 -3.53 -23.68
N ASN A 18 -6.19 -4.15 -24.33
CA ASN A 18 -6.34 -5.60 -24.41
C ASN A 18 -6.44 -6.28 -23.03
N ALA A 19 -7.16 -5.65 -22.08
CA ALA A 19 -7.39 -6.17 -20.73
C ALA A 19 -7.93 -7.61 -20.71
N GLU A 20 -8.70 -8.01 -21.73
CA GLU A 20 -9.24 -9.36 -21.91
C GLU A 20 -8.18 -10.46 -22.10
N ALA A 21 -6.92 -10.09 -22.39
CA ALA A 21 -5.82 -11.05 -22.48
C ALA A 21 -5.26 -11.46 -21.11
N TYR A 22 -5.57 -10.70 -20.06
CA TYR A 22 -5.12 -10.98 -18.70
C TYR A 22 -5.99 -12.02 -18.00
N GLY A 23 -5.45 -12.63 -16.94
CA GLY A 23 -6.15 -13.64 -16.15
C GLY A 23 -7.38 -13.08 -15.43
N ALA A 24 -7.35 -11.78 -15.11
CA ALA A 24 -8.48 -11.05 -14.54
C ALA A 24 -8.40 -9.55 -14.87
N VAL A 25 -9.56 -8.89 -14.82
CA VAL A 25 -9.68 -7.43 -14.77
C VAL A 25 -10.17 -7.06 -13.38
N GLY A 26 -9.38 -6.27 -12.66
CA GLY A 26 -9.54 -6.02 -11.24
C GLY A 26 -9.10 -7.19 -10.36
N GLY A 27 -9.28 -7.05 -9.05
CA GLY A 27 -8.85 -8.04 -8.07
C GLY A 27 -9.20 -7.64 -6.65
N HIS A 28 -9.39 -8.63 -5.78
CA HIS A 28 -9.79 -8.41 -4.40
C HIS A 28 -8.91 -9.21 -3.44
N MET A 29 -8.30 -8.53 -2.47
CA MET A 29 -7.52 -9.12 -1.38
C MET A 29 -8.00 -8.57 -0.04
N SER A 30 -8.44 -9.46 0.85
CA SER A 30 -8.79 -9.12 2.23
C SER A 30 -7.88 -9.85 3.21
N ALA A 31 -7.47 -9.17 4.28
CA ALA A 31 -6.71 -9.78 5.35
C ALA A 31 -7.19 -9.29 6.72
N THR A 32 -7.29 -10.21 7.68
CA THR A 32 -7.42 -9.90 9.11
C THR A 32 -6.21 -10.49 9.82
N LEU A 33 -5.40 -9.65 10.47
CA LEU A 33 -4.09 -10.05 10.98
C LEU A 33 -3.70 -9.25 12.23
N SER A 34 -2.63 -9.72 12.88
CA SER A 34 -1.83 -8.95 13.83
C SER A 34 -0.40 -8.88 13.31
N VAL A 35 0.31 -7.80 13.65
CA VAL A 35 1.78 -7.76 13.50
C VAL A 35 2.37 -8.07 14.86
N ASP A 36 3.03 -9.22 14.98
CA ASP A 36 3.52 -9.68 16.28
C ASP A 36 4.90 -9.11 16.61
N TRP A 37 5.71 -8.79 15.59
CA TRP A 37 7.04 -8.23 15.78
C TRP A 37 7.50 -7.42 14.56
N VAL A 38 8.36 -6.42 14.80
CA VAL A 38 9.16 -5.71 13.79
C VAL A 38 10.60 -5.59 14.28
N SER A 39 11.57 -5.36 13.38
CA SER A 39 12.95 -5.13 13.79
C SER A 39 13.04 -4.03 14.84
N THR A 40 13.87 -4.22 15.86
CA THR A 40 14.18 -3.20 16.88
C THR A 40 15.55 -2.54 16.68
N SER A 41 16.28 -2.95 15.64
CA SER A 41 17.53 -2.33 15.19
C SER A 41 17.34 -1.72 13.79
N GLY A 42 18.10 -0.66 13.51
CA GLY A 42 18.04 0.05 12.23
C GLY A 42 18.32 1.55 12.36
N ASP A 43 18.38 2.23 11.21
CA ASP A 43 18.53 3.68 11.14
C ASP A 43 17.16 4.37 11.16
N TYR A 44 16.91 5.17 12.20
CA TYR A 44 15.67 5.96 12.38
C TYR A 44 15.37 6.90 11.21
N LYS A 45 16.39 7.31 10.44
CA LYS A 45 16.23 8.17 9.26
C LYS A 45 15.66 7.41 8.05
N LYS A 46 15.71 6.07 8.04
CA LYS A 46 15.20 5.23 6.97
C LYS A 46 13.77 4.78 7.28
N ASN A 47 12.84 5.10 6.39
CA ASN A 47 11.43 4.72 6.59
C ASN A 47 11.19 3.21 6.56
N GLY A 48 12.09 2.43 5.95
CA GLY A 48 12.07 0.96 6.01
C GLY A 48 12.60 0.36 7.32
N GLY A 49 13.24 1.16 8.18
CA GLY A 49 13.65 0.72 9.51
C GLY A 49 12.44 0.59 10.44
N PHE A 50 12.43 -0.48 11.25
CA PHE A 50 11.37 -0.79 12.22
C PHE A 50 9.98 -0.99 11.58
N ALA A 51 9.96 -1.37 10.30
CA ALA A 51 8.76 -1.50 9.49
C ALA A 51 8.67 -2.88 8.84
N THR A 52 7.47 -3.25 8.42
CA THR A 52 7.21 -4.38 7.54
C THR A 52 6.11 -4.02 6.54
N VAL A 53 6.23 -4.53 5.31
CA VAL A 53 5.13 -4.53 4.34
C VAL A 53 4.18 -5.65 4.75
N ILE A 54 2.88 -5.37 4.81
CA ILE A 54 1.85 -6.34 5.21
C ILE A 54 0.86 -6.68 4.10
N GLY A 55 0.94 -6.00 2.96
CA GLY A 55 0.11 -6.22 1.78
C GLY A 55 0.57 -5.29 0.65
N GLN A 56 0.45 -5.73 -0.60
CA GLN A 56 0.88 -4.95 -1.76
C GLN A 56 0.12 -5.32 -3.02
N ILE A 57 0.07 -4.39 -3.97
CA ILE A 57 -0.12 -4.67 -5.40
C ILE A 57 1.21 -4.32 -6.04
N HIS A 58 1.77 -5.26 -6.80
CA HIS A 58 3.07 -5.08 -7.46
C HIS A 58 2.84 -5.14 -8.96
N GLY A 59 3.12 -4.03 -9.67
CA GLY A 59 3.02 -3.99 -11.13
C GLY A 59 4.21 -4.67 -11.81
N SER A 60 4.45 -4.39 -13.09
CA SER A 60 5.64 -4.95 -13.76
C SER A 60 6.97 -4.42 -13.17
N LYS A 61 6.95 -3.20 -12.61
CA LYS A 61 8.14 -2.54 -12.03
C LYS A 61 7.91 -1.79 -10.72
N ASN A 62 6.76 -1.13 -10.61
CA ASN A 62 6.44 -0.22 -9.51
C ASN A 62 5.25 -0.77 -8.73
N GLU A 63 5.02 -0.28 -7.51
CA GLU A 63 3.93 -0.78 -6.67
C GLU A 63 2.79 0.26 -6.51
N PRO A 64 1.64 0.06 -7.16
CA PRO A 64 0.43 0.88 -6.94
C PRO A 64 0.02 0.93 -5.46
N LEU A 65 0.37 -0.10 -4.70
CA LEU A 65 0.05 -0.19 -3.28
C LEU A 65 1.16 -0.90 -2.50
N LYS A 66 1.62 -0.26 -1.43
CA LYS A 66 2.34 -0.92 -0.34
C LYS A 66 1.71 -0.54 1.00
N ILE A 67 1.11 -1.50 1.69
CA ILE A 67 0.58 -1.32 3.04
C ILE A 67 1.69 -1.61 4.04
N MET A 68 1.97 -0.66 4.91
CA MET A 68 3.07 -0.69 5.86
C MET A 68 2.53 -0.73 7.29
N TYR A 69 3.18 -1.53 8.13
CA TYR A 69 3.15 -1.35 9.57
C TYR A 69 4.55 -0.93 10.04
N ARG A 70 4.65 0.14 10.83
CA ARG A 70 5.93 0.62 11.38
C ARG A 70 5.78 1.02 12.83
N LYS A 71 6.66 0.54 13.70
CA LYS A 71 6.67 0.86 15.12
C LYS A 71 8.09 1.14 15.57
N LEU A 72 8.35 2.31 16.15
CA LEU A 72 9.68 2.59 16.70
C LEU A 72 9.92 1.75 17.97
N PRO A 73 11.20 1.40 18.28
CA PRO A 73 11.52 0.58 19.46
C PRO A 73 10.97 1.12 20.77
N GLU A 74 10.97 2.45 20.94
CA GLU A 74 10.55 3.18 22.13
C GLU A 74 9.04 3.40 22.26
N HIS A 75 8.26 3.14 21.20
CA HIS A 75 6.82 3.37 21.20
C HIS A 75 6.04 2.15 21.71
N GLU A 76 4.84 2.35 22.23
CA GLU A 76 3.88 1.29 22.50
C GLU A 76 3.05 0.98 21.24
N TYR A 77 2.65 2.02 20.49
CA TYR A 77 1.83 1.90 19.28
C TYR A 77 2.68 1.96 18.01
N GLY A 78 2.33 1.15 17.03
CA GLY A 78 2.79 1.25 15.65
C GLY A 78 1.81 2.00 14.77
N SER A 79 2.28 2.52 13.65
CA SER A 79 1.46 3.19 12.64
C SER A 79 1.19 2.27 11.47
N VAL A 80 -0.06 2.29 10.99
CA VAL A 80 -0.45 1.73 9.70
C VAL A 80 -0.61 2.88 8.71
N TYR A 81 0.07 2.76 7.59
CA TYR A 81 -0.03 3.68 6.47
C TYR A 81 0.16 2.90 5.18
N TRP A 82 -0.23 3.47 4.06
CA TRP A 82 0.05 2.88 2.76
C TRP A 82 0.73 3.89 1.83
N ASN A 83 1.50 3.38 0.88
CA ASN A 83 2.15 4.18 -0.15
C ASN A 83 1.55 3.83 -1.51
N TYR A 84 1.27 4.87 -2.31
CA TYR A 84 1.14 4.80 -3.76
C TYR A 84 2.50 5.14 -4.37
N GLU A 85 3.16 4.22 -5.08
CA GLU A 85 4.32 4.58 -5.88
C GLU A 85 3.86 5.16 -7.21
N THR A 86 4.32 6.37 -7.54
CA THR A 86 4.01 6.99 -8.83
C THR A 86 4.62 6.22 -9.98
N ASN A 87 3.86 6.02 -11.06
CA ASN A 87 4.31 5.20 -12.18
C ASN A 87 5.13 6.00 -13.20
N ALA A 88 6.35 6.40 -12.81
CA ALA A 88 7.30 7.00 -13.74
C ALA A 88 8.03 5.91 -14.53
N LEU A 89 8.04 6.02 -15.86
CA LEU A 89 8.59 5.03 -16.79
C LEU A 89 9.71 5.61 -17.68
N GLY A 90 10.45 4.75 -18.36
CA GLY A 90 11.49 5.15 -19.31
C GLY A 90 12.58 6.02 -18.69
N ASP A 91 12.92 7.12 -19.36
CA ASP A 91 13.96 8.07 -18.92
C ASP A 91 13.62 8.75 -17.57
N ASP A 92 12.32 8.83 -17.24
CA ASP A 92 11.83 9.42 -15.99
C ASP A 92 11.73 8.41 -14.84
N TYR A 93 12.11 7.15 -15.03
CA TYR A 93 11.99 6.11 -13.99
C TYR A 93 12.65 6.49 -12.64
N SER A 94 13.74 7.26 -12.69
CA SER A 94 14.41 7.77 -11.48
C SER A 94 13.60 8.80 -10.68
N LYS A 95 12.50 9.31 -11.24
CA LYS A 95 11.62 10.34 -10.67
C LYS A 95 10.45 9.78 -9.88
N ARG A 96 10.15 8.48 -10.01
CA ARG A 96 9.11 7.82 -9.21
C ARG A 96 9.33 8.02 -7.72
N ARG A 97 8.25 8.05 -6.96
CA ARG A 97 8.29 8.23 -5.50
C ARG A 97 7.08 7.59 -4.84
N ASP A 98 7.26 7.21 -3.59
CA ASP A 98 6.15 6.83 -2.71
C ASP A 98 5.41 8.10 -2.22
N ILE A 99 4.12 8.20 -2.53
CA ILE A 99 3.18 9.13 -1.91
C ILE A 99 2.46 8.39 -0.79
N ARG A 100 2.53 8.93 0.43
CA ARG A 100 2.11 8.23 1.63
C ARG A 100 0.76 8.73 2.16
N HIS A 101 -0.02 7.79 2.68
CA HIS A 101 -1.33 8.02 3.27
C HIS A 101 -1.43 7.37 4.64
N GLU A 102 -1.73 8.16 5.66
CA GLU A 102 -1.84 7.70 7.04
C GLU A 102 -3.22 7.06 7.27
N VAL A 103 -3.24 5.88 7.91
CA VAL A 103 -4.48 5.17 8.26
C VAL A 103 -4.72 5.27 9.76
N PHE A 104 -3.81 4.70 10.56
CA PHE A 104 -3.85 4.72 12.02
C PHE A 104 -2.46 5.09 12.54
N GLY A 105 -2.38 6.01 13.51
CA GLY A 105 -1.12 6.56 13.98
C GLY A 105 -0.58 7.64 13.05
N GLN A 106 0.74 7.80 13.03
CA GLN A 106 1.44 8.82 12.25
C GLN A 106 2.65 8.22 11.53
N SER A 107 2.87 8.60 10.29
CA SER A 107 4.01 8.17 9.50
C SER A 107 5.23 9.09 9.67
N GLY A 108 6.37 8.74 9.08
CA GLY A 108 7.53 9.63 9.07
C GLY A 108 8.20 9.85 10.44
N LEU A 109 7.80 9.10 11.47
CA LEU A 109 8.37 9.16 12.81
C LEU A 109 9.88 8.91 12.79
N ARG A 110 10.58 9.59 13.70
CA ARG A 110 12.03 9.55 13.91
C ARG A 110 12.34 9.31 15.38
N GLN A 111 13.61 9.11 15.70
CA GLN A 111 14.04 8.95 17.09
C GLN A 111 13.55 10.13 17.94
N GLY A 112 12.88 9.83 19.04
CA GLY A 112 12.33 10.84 19.96
C GLY A 112 11.02 11.49 19.52
N SER A 113 10.41 11.05 18.41
CA SER A 113 9.02 11.39 18.12
C SER A 113 8.09 10.87 19.22
N GLU A 114 6.96 11.54 19.43
CA GLU A 114 5.93 11.06 20.36
C GLU A 114 5.33 9.73 19.89
N ASP A 115 4.82 8.96 20.85
CA ASP A 115 4.14 7.68 20.59
C ASP A 115 2.84 7.94 19.81
N PRO A 116 2.62 7.30 18.64
CA PRO A 116 1.42 7.51 17.85
C PRO A 116 0.21 6.80 18.47
N VAL A 117 -0.36 7.34 19.55
CA VAL A 117 -1.41 6.69 20.36
C VAL A 117 -2.71 6.33 19.62
N THR A 118 -2.94 6.87 18.42
CA THR A 118 -4.05 6.47 17.54
C THR A 118 -3.74 5.23 16.70
N GLY A 119 -2.50 4.75 16.74
CA GLY A 119 -1.96 3.59 16.03
C GLY A 119 -2.41 2.24 16.58
N ILE A 120 -1.75 1.17 16.15
CA ILE A 120 -2.06 -0.23 16.44
C ILE A 120 -0.89 -0.86 17.20
N LYS A 121 -1.15 -1.57 18.29
CA LYS A 121 -0.10 -2.27 19.05
C LYS A 121 0.37 -3.54 18.34
N LEU A 122 1.57 -4.01 18.67
CA LEU A 122 1.96 -5.37 18.31
C LEU A 122 0.97 -6.38 18.92
N GLY A 123 0.57 -7.38 18.15
CA GLY A 123 -0.43 -8.38 18.55
C GLY A 123 -1.90 -7.89 18.55
N GLU A 124 -2.16 -6.60 18.29
CA GLU A 124 -3.53 -6.09 18.12
C GLU A 124 -4.09 -6.50 16.75
N ILE A 125 -5.30 -7.05 16.72
CA ILE A 125 -5.96 -7.49 15.48
C ILE A 125 -6.58 -6.29 14.76
N PHE A 126 -6.28 -6.19 13.47
CA PHE A 126 -6.92 -5.27 12.54
C PHE A 126 -7.14 -5.97 11.20
N SER A 127 -7.89 -5.34 10.31
CA SER A 127 -8.09 -5.85 8.97
C SER A 127 -7.89 -4.77 7.91
N TYR A 128 -7.57 -5.20 6.71
CA TYR A 128 -7.64 -4.37 5.53
C TYR A 128 -8.30 -5.13 4.37
N ASP A 129 -8.86 -4.36 3.46
CA ASP A 129 -9.50 -4.81 2.24
C ASP A 129 -8.94 -3.97 1.08
N VAL A 130 -8.48 -4.63 0.04
CA VAL A 130 -7.94 -4.03 -1.18
C VAL A 130 -8.78 -4.55 -2.34
N ASN A 131 -9.61 -3.70 -2.91
CA ASN A 131 -10.50 -4.05 -4.01
C ASN A 131 -10.24 -3.12 -5.20
N VAL A 132 -9.69 -3.67 -6.29
CA VAL A 132 -9.57 -2.97 -7.57
C VAL A 132 -10.81 -3.31 -8.40
N ASP A 133 -11.72 -2.34 -8.53
CA ASP A 133 -12.95 -2.45 -9.32
C ASP A 133 -12.91 -1.45 -10.48
N GLY A 134 -12.94 -1.97 -11.70
CA GLY A 134 -12.66 -1.20 -12.90
C GLY A 134 -11.25 -0.61 -12.88
N ASP A 135 -11.16 0.71 -12.73
CA ASP A 135 -9.92 1.49 -12.68
C ASP A 135 -9.62 2.03 -11.27
N ILE A 136 -10.54 1.81 -10.32
CA ILE A 136 -10.45 2.39 -8.99
C ILE A 136 -9.96 1.34 -8.00
N MET A 137 -8.89 1.66 -7.30
CA MET A 137 -8.45 0.92 -6.13
C MET A 137 -9.15 1.48 -4.89
N HIS A 138 -10.03 0.67 -4.33
CA HIS A 138 -10.71 0.91 -3.06
C HIS A 138 -9.95 0.24 -1.92
N LEU A 139 -9.58 1.02 -0.91
CA LEU A 139 -8.92 0.52 0.29
C LEU A 139 -9.83 0.74 1.49
N THR A 140 -10.07 -0.30 2.28
CA THR A 140 -10.76 -0.20 3.56
C THR A 140 -9.89 -0.77 4.66
N PHE A 141 -9.65 0.00 5.71
CA PHE A 141 -8.91 -0.44 6.89
C PHE A 141 -9.82 -0.41 8.11
N THR A 142 -9.79 -1.46 8.90
CA THR A 142 -10.62 -1.58 10.12
C THR A 142 -9.76 -1.91 11.32
N LYS A 143 -9.77 -1.03 12.32
CA LYS A 143 -9.19 -1.27 13.64
C LYS A 143 -10.28 -1.84 14.55
N ASN A 144 -9.93 -2.82 15.40
CA ASN A 144 -10.87 -3.53 16.29
C ASN A 144 -12.09 -4.13 15.56
N PRO A 145 -11.90 -4.97 14.51
CA PRO A 145 -13.02 -5.52 13.73
C PRO A 145 -14.01 -6.30 14.62
N GLY A 146 -15.29 -6.01 14.45
CA GLY A 146 -16.39 -6.64 15.20
C GLY A 146 -16.49 -6.23 16.68
N LYS A 147 -15.79 -5.17 17.11
CA LYS A 147 -15.86 -4.66 18.50
C LYS A 147 -16.66 -3.34 18.57
N PRO A 148 -17.20 -2.97 19.75
CA PRO A 148 -17.93 -1.70 19.92
C PRO A 148 -17.12 -0.45 19.57
N ASN A 149 -15.80 -0.50 19.70
CA ASN A 149 -14.86 0.58 19.38
C ASN A 149 -14.18 0.39 18.02
N GLN A 150 -14.88 -0.25 17.07
CA GLN A 150 -14.40 -0.40 15.70
C GLN A 150 -14.20 0.96 15.04
N GLU A 151 -13.06 1.16 14.39
CA GLU A 151 -12.75 2.36 13.60
C GLU A 151 -12.47 1.94 12.15
N VAL A 152 -13.06 2.65 11.18
CA VAL A 152 -12.92 2.36 9.75
C VAL A 152 -12.34 3.59 9.03
N LYS A 153 -11.36 3.36 8.15
CA LYS A 153 -10.79 4.35 7.22
C LYS A 153 -10.89 3.83 5.80
N THR A 154 -11.26 4.70 4.87
CA THR A 154 -11.40 4.34 3.45
C THR A 154 -10.60 5.29 2.56
N PHE A 155 -10.11 4.77 1.44
CA PHE A 155 -9.39 5.54 0.43
C PHE A 155 -9.76 5.02 -0.95
N ASP A 156 -9.84 5.93 -1.92
CA ASP A 156 -10.03 5.61 -3.32
C ASP A 156 -8.90 6.24 -4.14
N ILE A 157 -8.33 5.48 -5.06
CA ILE A 157 -7.40 5.99 -6.08
C ILE A 157 -7.86 5.55 -7.45
N ASP A 158 -7.93 6.52 -8.36
CA ASP A 158 -8.01 6.27 -9.80
C ASP A 158 -6.62 5.89 -10.31
N LEU A 159 -6.42 4.61 -10.62
CA LEU A 159 -5.15 4.08 -11.06
C LEU A 159 -4.81 4.48 -12.50
N VAL A 160 -5.77 4.94 -13.31
CA VAL A 160 -5.55 5.36 -14.69
C VAL A 160 -5.05 6.79 -14.77
N LYS A 161 -5.58 7.66 -13.91
CA LYS A 161 -5.44 9.11 -14.04
C LYS A 161 -3.99 9.60 -14.09
N GLY A 162 -3.09 8.94 -13.38
CA GLY A 162 -1.73 9.44 -13.18
C GLY A 162 -1.73 10.81 -12.52
N GLU A 163 -0.62 11.53 -12.67
CA GLU A 163 -0.36 12.84 -12.09
C GLU A 163 -0.78 12.97 -10.60
N TYR A 164 -0.68 11.88 -9.84
CA TYR A 164 -1.26 11.82 -8.51
C TYR A 164 -0.65 12.89 -7.59
N GLN A 165 -1.51 13.72 -7.01
CA GLN A 165 -1.14 14.91 -6.24
C GLN A 165 -0.17 15.86 -6.96
N GLY A 166 -0.30 15.98 -8.29
CA GLY A 166 0.49 16.89 -9.12
C GLY A 166 1.88 16.38 -9.47
N ASP A 167 2.18 15.09 -9.23
CA ASP A 167 3.42 14.49 -9.71
C ASP A 167 3.34 14.23 -11.22
N LYS A 168 3.78 15.20 -12.02
CA LYS A 168 3.78 15.12 -13.50
C LYS A 168 4.50 13.91 -14.11
N TYR A 169 5.29 13.18 -13.33
CA TYR A 169 6.00 11.99 -13.81
C TYR A 169 5.17 10.72 -13.65
N ASP A 170 4.09 10.76 -12.87
CA ASP A 170 3.17 9.66 -12.71
C ASP A 170 2.32 9.48 -13.96
N GLN A 171 2.52 8.37 -14.68
CA GLN A 171 1.78 8.06 -15.90
C GLN A 171 0.50 7.24 -15.63
N GLY A 172 0.20 6.94 -14.35
CA GLY A 172 -0.84 5.98 -14.00
C GLY A 172 -0.48 4.55 -14.42
N TYR A 173 -1.35 3.61 -14.14
CA TYR A 173 -1.14 2.17 -14.30
C TYR A 173 -1.94 1.55 -15.45
N ALA A 174 -2.60 2.35 -16.30
CA ALA A 174 -3.35 1.83 -17.45
C ALA A 174 -2.49 1.03 -18.44
N ASN A 175 -1.19 1.32 -18.51
CA ASN A 175 -0.26 0.63 -19.41
C ASN A 175 0.60 -0.44 -18.70
N ASP A 176 0.16 -0.94 -17.55
CA ASP A 176 0.88 -1.92 -16.73
C ASP A 176 0.00 -3.12 -16.35
N TRP A 177 0.65 -4.21 -15.96
CA TRP A 177 0.02 -5.40 -15.39
C TRP A 177 0.41 -5.56 -13.92
N MET A 178 -0.39 -6.30 -13.16
CA MET A 178 -0.26 -6.46 -11.70
C MET A 178 -0.52 -7.89 -11.23
#